data_AF-A0A9P1BRD2-F1
#
_entry.id   AF-A0A9P1BRD2-F1
#
_cell.length_a   1.000
_cell.length_b   1.000
_cell.length_c   1.000
_cell.angle_alpha   90.00
_cell.angle_beta   90.00
_cell.angle_gamma   90.00
#
_symmetry.space_group_name_H-M   'P 1'
#
loop_
_entity.id
_entity.type
_entity.pdbx_description
1 polymer ?
#
loop_
_entity_poly.entity_id
_entity_poly.type
_entity_poly.pdbx_seq_one_letter_code
_entity_poly.pdbx_strand_id
1 'polypeptide(L)'
;MAFGIPAPAIGQWAPAVPPYLLRCDPLAPGKEFYEESVPLSIPAPRLCSGARFLPVSFAIPKEDVVPCVPEKFTDFASLIPGVEESYIFPMTAYGEMEYKRMYREARFAVKKRRAGWETMRIYEILAAGSVPYIHAADEIPDAALVFVNKTLLRAARRLATEGGPVDPLDPILGKLDGIKYATLAAELLRHTQQHLTTEALAKHVLSSFGKSISSALYVSGCFHGDYLCYVSLHGLRKVLGSKLVDYPFLEYMYTPKNVPPMQPISRITTCPQTQCTVVSGGLGDSGKPRTGRPRFDISGVGANVPVYGGGFSYAYRLEHLPVNRSRAAINWQVSNRKFDVVIFSNAYVALGQGTREVQLLVKHVLKHYSPKEIIILDGRDPERNDELPEGAAELSKQGFFYFLREPPKWCAEA
;
A
#
# COMPACT_ATOMS: atom_id res chain seq x y z
N MET A 1 6.46 9.12 38.97
CA MET A 1 6.74 8.46 37.67
C MET A 1 5.80 7.27 37.57
N ALA A 2 4.72 7.37 36.80
CA ALA A 2 3.84 6.23 36.53
C ALA A 2 4.35 5.56 35.26
N PHE A 3 4.85 4.33 35.39
CA PHE A 3 5.19 3.48 34.25
C PHE A 3 3.88 3.14 33.54
N GLY A 4 3.70 3.69 32.33
CA GLY A 4 2.57 3.36 31.48
C GLY A 4 2.65 1.89 31.09
N ILE A 5 1.67 1.11 31.50
CA ILE A 5 1.47 -0.26 31.02
C ILE A 5 1.20 -0.15 29.52
N PRO A 6 1.95 -0.84 28.64
CA PRO A 6 1.69 -0.81 27.21
C PRO A 6 0.26 -1.27 26.97
N ALA A 7 -0.48 -0.51 26.16
CA ALA A 7 -1.82 -0.91 25.74
C ALA A 7 -1.74 -2.32 25.12
N PRO A 8 -2.65 -3.25 25.49
CA PRO A 8 -2.80 -4.53 24.83
C PRO A 8 -2.72 -4.39 23.31
N ALA A 9 -1.89 -5.21 22.65
CA ALA A 9 -2.00 -5.36 21.21
C ALA A 9 -3.45 -5.73 20.85
N ILE A 10 -3.98 -5.25 19.72
CA ILE A 10 -5.38 -5.46 19.29
C ILE A 10 -5.81 -6.94 19.38
N GLY A 11 -4.88 -7.89 19.18
CA GLY A 11 -5.11 -9.33 19.32
C GLY A 11 -5.53 -9.81 20.72
N GLN A 12 -5.29 -9.05 21.79
CA GLN A 12 -5.74 -9.41 23.14
C GLN A 12 -7.25 -9.19 23.35
N TRP A 13 -7.91 -8.47 22.45
CA TRP A 13 -9.36 -8.19 22.51
C TRP A 13 -10.19 -9.11 21.63
N ALA A 14 -9.54 -9.91 20.77
CA ALA A 14 -10.23 -10.86 19.91
C ALA A 14 -10.72 -12.06 20.74
N PRO A 15 -11.97 -12.53 20.54
CA PRO A 15 -12.44 -13.76 21.17
C PRO A 15 -11.48 -14.93 20.92
N ALA A 16 -11.22 -15.76 21.92
CA ALA A 16 -10.38 -16.96 21.77
C ALA A 16 -11.12 -18.13 21.06
N VAL A 17 -12.10 -17.83 20.22
CA VAL A 17 -12.92 -18.81 19.50
C VAL A 17 -12.81 -18.58 18.00
N PRO A 18 -12.92 -19.64 17.17
CA PRO A 18 -13.05 -19.45 15.73
C PRO A 18 -14.22 -18.50 15.43
N PRO A 19 -14.08 -17.62 14.43
CA PRO A 19 -12.94 -17.50 13.51
C PRO A 19 -11.87 -16.47 13.92
N TYR A 20 -11.95 -15.93 15.14
CA TYR A 20 -10.98 -14.97 15.68
C TYR A 20 -9.65 -15.61 16.08
N LEU A 21 -9.70 -16.88 16.49
CA LEU A 21 -8.52 -17.71 16.66
C LEU A 21 -8.02 -18.19 15.30
N LEU A 22 -6.86 -17.69 14.87
CA LEU A 22 -6.21 -18.14 13.64
C LEU A 22 -5.85 -19.62 13.73
N ARG A 23 -6.41 -20.44 12.83
CA ARG A 23 -6.03 -21.84 12.61
C ARG A 23 -5.53 -22.00 11.18
N CYS A 24 -4.41 -22.70 11.01
CA CYS A 24 -3.90 -23.01 9.68
C CYS A 24 -4.75 -24.10 9.04
N ASP A 25 -5.00 -23.98 7.73
CA ASP A 25 -5.67 -25.01 6.94
C ASP A 25 -4.83 -26.30 6.96
N PRO A 26 -5.39 -27.44 7.40
CA PRO A 26 -4.65 -28.70 7.45
C PRO A 26 -4.24 -29.24 6.07
N LEU A 27 -4.84 -28.75 4.98
CA LEU A 27 -4.45 -29.08 3.60
C LEU A 27 -3.29 -28.23 3.10
N ALA A 28 -2.95 -27.14 3.79
CA ALA A 28 -1.83 -26.28 3.39
C ALA A 28 -0.48 -26.90 3.81
N PRO A 29 0.61 -26.55 3.12
CA PRO A 29 1.95 -26.94 3.52
C PRO A 29 2.31 -26.52 4.95
N GLY A 30 3.20 -27.28 5.58
CA GLY A 30 3.75 -27.01 6.91
C GLY A 30 4.58 -25.72 6.98
N LYS A 31 5.03 -25.37 8.18
CA LYS A 31 5.75 -24.11 8.45
C LYS A 31 7.04 -24.00 7.62
N GLU A 32 7.72 -25.10 7.39
CA GLU A 32 8.99 -25.19 6.67
C GLU A 32 8.86 -24.67 5.23
N PHE A 33 7.69 -24.85 4.61
CA PHE A 33 7.40 -24.36 3.27
C PHE A 33 7.51 -22.83 3.17
N TYR A 34 7.04 -22.10 4.19
CA TYR A 34 7.05 -20.64 4.22
C TYR A 34 8.45 -20.06 4.54
N GLU A 35 9.30 -20.86 5.20
CA GLU A 35 10.68 -20.51 5.53
C GLU A 35 11.62 -20.68 4.33
N GLU A 36 11.26 -21.52 3.36
CA GLU A 36 12.00 -21.68 2.12
C GLU A 36 12.02 -20.38 1.32
N SER A 37 13.23 -19.87 1.06
CA SER A 37 13.42 -18.62 0.30
C SER A 37 13.03 -18.80 -1.15
N VAL A 38 12.13 -17.95 -1.63
CA VAL A 38 11.76 -17.84 -3.04
C VAL A 38 12.60 -16.72 -3.67
N PRO A 39 13.30 -16.97 -4.79
CA PRO A 39 13.96 -15.90 -5.52
C PRO A 39 12.92 -14.94 -6.14
N LEU A 40 13.11 -13.64 -5.91
CA LEU A 40 12.35 -12.60 -6.61
C LEU A 40 13.13 -12.14 -7.83
N SER A 41 12.53 -12.28 -9.01
CA SER A 41 13.02 -11.58 -10.20
C SER A 41 12.75 -10.09 -10.04
N ILE A 42 13.80 -9.29 -9.85
CA ILE A 42 13.67 -7.83 -9.78
C ILE A 42 13.35 -7.33 -11.19
N PRO A 43 12.21 -6.65 -11.42
CA PRO A 43 11.87 -6.21 -12.76
C PRO A 43 12.91 -5.23 -13.30
N ALA A 44 13.20 -5.34 -14.59
CA ALA A 44 14.09 -4.40 -15.24
C ALA A 44 13.51 -2.97 -15.18
N PRO A 45 14.37 -1.94 -15.09
CA PRO A 45 13.96 -0.57 -15.32
C PRO A 45 13.26 -0.43 -16.68
N ARG A 46 12.37 0.57 -16.79
CA ARG A 46 11.64 0.88 -18.02
C ARG A 46 12.19 2.15 -18.66
N LEU A 47 12.27 2.15 -19.99
CA LEU A 47 12.60 3.33 -20.79
C LEU A 47 11.32 3.86 -21.45
N CYS A 48 10.99 5.11 -21.14
CA CYS A 48 9.85 5.80 -21.70
C CYS A 48 10.33 7.15 -22.28
N SER A 49 10.41 7.28 -23.61
CA SER A 49 10.80 8.53 -24.28
C SER A 49 12.16 9.08 -23.79
N GLY A 50 13.13 8.18 -23.58
CA GLY A 50 14.47 8.49 -23.08
C GLY A 50 14.57 8.75 -21.56
N ALA A 51 13.46 8.72 -20.83
CA ALA A 51 13.44 8.70 -19.37
C ALA A 51 13.53 7.27 -18.85
N ARG A 52 14.26 7.07 -17.75
CA ARG A 52 14.45 5.77 -17.10
C ARG A 52 13.66 5.73 -15.78
N PHE A 53 12.87 4.68 -15.61
CA PHE A 53 12.02 4.48 -14.44
C PHE A 53 12.31 3.13 -13.80
N LEU A 54 12.41 3.10 -12.47
CA LEU A 54 12.53 1.88 -11.70
C LEU A 54 11.15 1.39 -11.26
N PRO A 55 10.93 0.07 -11.22
CA PRO A 55 9.66 -0.47 -10.75
C PRO A 55 9.50 -0.24 -9.25
N VAL A 56 8.31 0.14 -8.84
CA VAL A 56 7.87 0.16 -7.43
C VAL A 56 6.47 -0.43 -7.36
N SER A 57 6.05 -0.84 -6.17
CA SER A 57 4.68 -1.27 -5.97
C SER A 57 4.16 -0.83 -4.62
N PHE A 58 2.86 -0.98 -4.40
CA PHE A 58 2.34 -1.03 -3.05
C PHE A 58 2.87 -2.26 -2.29
N ALA A 59 2.66 -2.28 -0.99
CA ALA A 59 3.09 -3.34 -0.12
C ALA A 59 2.21 -3.39 1.14
N ILE A 60 2.37 -4.41 1.98
CA ILE A 60 1.63 -4.56 3.24
C ILE A 60 2.60 -4.65 4.43
N PRO A 61 2.27 -4.13 5.62
CA PRO A 61 3.09 -4.34 6.81
C PRO A 61 3.29 -5.84 7.05
N LYS A 62 4.52 -6.27 7.34
CA LYS A 62 4.81 -7.69 7.57
C LYS A 62 4.00 -8.25 8.74
N GLU A 63 3.74 -7.43 9.76
CA GLU A 63 2.90 -7.76 10.92
C GLU A 63 1.42 -7.98 10.59
N ASP A 64 0.95 -7.53 9.42
CA ASP A 64 -0.43 -7.74 8.97
C ASP A 64 -0.59 -9.01 8.11
N VAL A 65 0.51 -9.67 7.73
CA VAL A 65 0.50 -10.91 6.93
C VAL A 65 0.32 -12.11 7.85
N VAL A 66 -0.66 -12.96 7.56
CA VAL A 66 -0.88 -14.20 8.32
C VAL A 66 0.31 -15.16 8.18
N PRO A 67 0.66 -15.92 9.25
CA PRO A 67 1.81 -16.84 9.22
C PRO A 67 1.59 -18.09 8.34
N CYS A 68 0.34 -18.44 8.06
CA CYS A 68 -0.06 -19.62 7.27
C CYS A 68 -1.41 -19.35 6.59
N VAL A 69 -1.78 -20.18 5.59
CA VAL A 69 -3.12 -20.16 5.01
C VAL A 69 -4.15 -20.49 6.10
N PRO A 70 -5.11 -19.60 6.42
CA PRO A 70 -6.13 -19.87 7.42
C PRO A 70 -7.15 -20.90 6.94
N GLU A 71 -7.82 -21.59 7.88
CA GLU A 71 -9.05 -22.34 7.59
C GLU A 71 -10.10 -21.44 6.90
N LYS A 72 -10.81 -22.01 5.91
CA LYS A 72 -11.76 -21.29 5.05
C LYS A 72 -13.19 -21.75 5.29
N PHE A 73 -14.10 -20.78 5.40
CA PHE A 73 -15.52 -21.00 5.72
C PHE A 73 -16.45 -20.58 4.59
N THR A 74 -16.03 -19.64 3.75
CA THR A 74 -16.78 -19.21 2.57
C THR A 74 -15.93 -19.31 1.31
N ASP A 75 -16.58 -19.49 0.17
CA ASP A 75 -15.87 -19.48 -1.11
C ASP A 75 -15.41 -18.09 -1.49
N PHE A 76 -16.23 -17.08 -1.22
CA PHE A 76 -15.91 -15.69 -1.51
C PHE A 76 -16.11 -14.78 -0.30
N ALA A 77 -15.29 -13.72 -0.24
CA ALA A 77 -15.47 -12.64 0.70
C ALA A 77 -16.75 -11.86 0.37
N SER A 78 -17.51 -11.47 1.39
CA SER A 78 -18.78 -10.75 1.23
C SER A 78 -18.61 -9.34 0.68
N LEU A 79 -17.41 -8.75 0.77
CA LEU A 79 -17.14 -7.43 0.22
C LEU A 79 -16.93 -7.50 -1.29
N ILE A 80 -17.81 -6.85 -2.04
CA ILE A 80 -17.82 -6.84 -3.50
C ILE A 80 -17.41 -5.45 -4.01
N PRO A 81 -16.28 -5.34 -4.75
CA PRO A 81 -15.85 -4.08 -5.33
C PRO A 81 -16.94 -3.42 -6.20
N GLY A 82 -17.32 -2.20 -5.82
CA GLY A 82 -18.29 -1.38 -6.56
C GLY A 82 -19.74 -1.55 -6.08
N VAL A 83 -20.00 -2.40 -5.10
CA VAL A 83 -21.30 -2.56 -4.43
C VAL A 83 -21.20 -1.91 -3.05
N GLU A 84 -21.76 -0.71 -2.89
CA GLU A 84 -21.60 0.14 -1.70
C GLU A 84 -22.10 -0.55 -0.43
N GLU A 85 -23.21 -1.29 -0.54
CA GLU A 85 -23.86 -2.01 0.55
C GLU A 85 -22.98 -3.11 1.14
N SER A 86 -21.96 -3.57 0.40
CA SER A 86 -21.01 -4.57 0.89
C SER A 86 -19.89 -3.99 1.79
N TYR A 87 -19.77 -2.66 1.87
CA TYR A 87 -18.78 -1.96 2.69
C TYR A 87 -19.30 -1.68 4.11
N ILE A 88 -19.56 -2.75 4.85
CA ILE A 88 -20.24 -2.70 6.17
C ILE A 88 -19.33 -2.44 7.38
N PHE A 89 -18.02 -2.30 7.17
CA PHE A 89 -17.06 -2.22 8.27
C PHE A 89 -16.91 -0.80 8.82
N PRO A 90 -17.02 -0.60 10.13
CA PRO A 90 -16.85 0.72 10.72
C PRO A 90 -15.37 1.15 10.68
N MET A 91 -15.12 2.46 10.65
CA MET A 91 -13.76 3.03 10.66
C MET A 91 -13.14 3.03 12.06
N THR A 92 -12.98 1.84 12.64
CA THR A 92 -12.38 1.61 13.96
C THR A 92 -11.30 0.54 13.87
N ALA A 93 -10.47 0.38 14.92
CA ALA A 93 -9.50 -0.72 14.96
C ALA A 93 -10.21 -2.08 14.92
N TYR A 94 -11.37 -2.15 15.58
CA TYR A 94 -12.25 -3.31 15.50
C TYR A 94 -12.81 -3.54 14.09
N GLY A 95 -13.28 -2.51 13.40
CA GLY A 95 -13.79 -2.67 12.03
C GLY A 95 -12.72 -3.08 11.02
N GLU A 96 -11.49 -2.58 11.17
CA GLU A 96 -10.35 -3.05 10.38
C GLU A 96 -9.98 -4.51 10.70
N MET A 97 -10.11 -4.94 11.97
CA MET A 97 -9.95 -6.34 12.35
C MET A 97 -11.01 -7.22 11.68
N GLU A 98 -12.28 -6.81 11.70
CA GLU A 98 -13.39 -7.52 11.03
C GLU A 98 -13.22 -7.56 9.51
N TYR A 99 -12.74 -6.47 8.92
CA TYR A 99 -12.39 -6.39 7.51
C TYR A 99 -11.35 -7.44 7.12
N LYS A 100 -10.27 -7.55 7.91
CA LYS A 100 -9.22 -8.56 7.69
C LYS A 100 -9.75 -9.98 7.93
N ARG A 101 -10.56 -10.16 8.97
CA ARG A 101 -11.18 -11.45 9.33
C ARG A 101 -12.04 -11.99 8.18
N MET A 102 -12.88 -11.16 7.58
CA MET A 102 -13.69 -11.54 6.41
C MET A 102 -12.83 -12.11 5.27
N TYR A 103 -11.70 -11.48 4.94
CA TYR A 103 -10.80 -12.07 3.93
C TYR A 103 -10.17 -13.37 4.40
N ARG A 104 -9.76 -13.48 5.67
CA ARG A 104 -9.14 -14.71 6.21
C ARG A 104 -10.06 -15.92 6.06
N GLU A 105 -11.36 -15.74 6.27
CA GLU A 105 -12.36 -16.82 6.18
C GLU A 105 -12.74 -17.19 4.76
N ALA A 106 -12.53 -16.29 3.80
CA ALA A 106 -12.88 -16.51 2.42
C ALA A 106 -11.75 -17.21 1.64
N ARG A 107 -12.11 -18.16 0.78
CA ARG A 107 -11.18 -18.77 -0.17
C ARG A 107 -10.69 -17.74 -1.17
N PHE A 108 -11.63 -17.05 -1.81
CA PHE A 108 -11.38 -16.04 -2.82
C PHE A 108 -11.94 -14.68 -2.41
N ALA A 109 -11.41 -13.62 -3.02
CA ALA A 109 -11.99 -12.29 -2.89
C ALA A 109 -11.91 -11.56 -4.23
N VAL A 110 -13.03 -10.95 -4.63
CA VAL A 110 -13.12 -10.27 -5.92
C VAL A 110 -12.23 -9.03 -5.92
N LYS A 111 -11.41 -8.91 -6.96
CA LYS A 111 -10.64 -7.71 -7.24
C LYS A 111 -10.91 -7.26 -8.68
N LYS A 112 -11.37 -6.02 -8.83
CA LYS A 112 -11.61 -5.36 -10.12
C LYS A 112 -10.51 -4.33 -10.41
N ARG A 113 -10.26 -4.06 -11.70
CA ARG A 113 -9.42 -2.92 -12.13
C ARG A 113 -10.14 -1.62 -11.75
N ARG A 114 -9.37 -0.61 -11.31
CA ARG A 114 -9.87 0.75 -11.05
C ARG A 114 -9.17 1.71 -12.00
N ALA A 115 -8.57 2.78 -11.51
CA ALA A 115 -7.72 3.64 -12.32
C ALA A 115 -6.44 2.89 -12.78
N GLY A 116 -5.83 2.11 -11.88
CA GLY A 116 -4.75 1.18 -12.20
C GLY A 116 -5.12 -0.31 -12.04
N TRP A 117 -4.16 -1.17 -12.37
CA TRP A 117 -4.25 -2.62 -12.10
C TRP A 117 -3.83 -2.94 -10.66
N GLU A 118 -2.92 -2.18 -10.07
CA GLU A 118 -2.45 -2.33 -8.71
C GLU A 118 -3.27 -1.48 -7.75
N THR A 119 -3.85 -2.14 -6.74
CA THR A 119 -4.68 -1.51 -5.70
C THR A 119 -4.34 -2.15 -4.37
N MET A 120 -4.42 -1.42 -3.25
CA MET A 120 -4.18 -2.00 -1.92
C MET A 120 -4.96 -3.29 -1.65
N ARG A 121 -6.18 -3.42 -2.20
CA ARG A 121 -6.99 -4.63 -2.09
C ARG A 121 -6.26 -5.94 -2.43
N ILE A 122 -5.37 -5.96 -3.43
CA ILE A 122 -4.66 -7.20 -3.76
C ILE A 122 -3.77 -7.64 -2.58
N TYR A 123 -3.10 -6.70 -1.93
CA TYR A 123 -2.23 -6.94 -0.79
C TYR A 123 -3.02 -7.30 0.46
N GLU A 124 -4.18 -6.68 0.67
CA GLU A 124 -5.08 -6.99 1.80
C GLU A 124 -5.62 -8.43 1.71
N ILE A 125 -6.03 -8.86 0.51
CA ILE A 125 -6.49 -10.23 0.24
C ILE A 125 -5.36 -11.23 0.48
N LEU A 126 -4.19 -10.98 -0.12
CA LEU A 126 -3.03 -11.84 -0.03
C LEU A 126 -2.49 -11.94 1.41
N ALA A 127 -2.43 -10.83 2.13
CA ALA A 127 -1.96 -10.79 3.52
C ALA A 127 -2.91 -11.52 4.48
N ALA A 128 -4.18 -11.64 4.14
CA ALA A 128 -5.15 -12.46 4.87
C ALA A 128 -5.05 -13.97 4.54
N GLY A 129 -4.14 -14.38 3.66
CA GLY A 129 -4.04 -15.76 3.17
C GLY A 129 -5.24 -16.17 2.32
N SER A 130 -5.92 -15.20 1.70
CA SER A 130 -6.98 -15.41 0.72
C SER A 130 -6.44 -15.23 -0.69
N VAL A 131 -7.17 -15.71 -1.69
CA VAL A 131 -6.74 -15.71 -3.09
C VAL A 131 -7.49 -14.63 -3.88
N PRO A 132 -6.80 -13.66 -4.52
CA PRO A 132 -7.46 -12.68 -5.36
C PRO A 132 -8.12 -13.33 -6.58
N TYR A 133 -9.43 -13.11 -6.75
CA TYR A 133 -10.14 -13.43 -7.98
C TYR A 133 -10.18 -12.19 -8.89
N ILE A 134 -9.45 -12.25 -9.99
CA ILE A 134 -9.39 -11.18 -11.00
C ILE A 134 -10.00 -11.73 -12.29
N HIS A 135 -11.21 -11.28 -12.62
CA HIS A 135 -11.93 -11.75 -13.82
C HIS A 135 -11.12 -11.55 -15.10
N ALA A 136 -10.35 -10.47 -15.20
CA ALA A 136 -9.49 -10.13 -16.34
C ALA A 136 -8.00 -10.38 -16.06
N ALA A 137 -7.64 -11.48 -15.37
CA ALA A 137 -6.25 -11.75 -14.99
C ALA A 137 -5.29 -11.89 -16.20
N ASP A 138 -5.81 -12.32 -17.36
CA ASP A 138 -5.02 -12.48 -18.58
C ASP A 138 -4.77 -11.14 -19.30
N GLU A 139 -5.50 -10.08 -18.94
CA GLU A 139 -5.35 -8.73 -19.52
C GLU A 139 -4.36 -7.85 -18.71
N ILE A 140 -3.83 -8.34 -17.59
CA ILE A 140 -2.87 -7.61 -16.76
C ILE A 140 -1.58 -7.37 -17.57
N PRO A 141 -1.19 -6.10 -17.84
CA PRO A 141 0.02 -5.78 -18.56
C PRO A 141 1.30 -6.25 -17.85
N ASP A 142 2.38 -6.44 -18.62
CA ASP A 142 3.67 -6.84 -18.05
C ASP A 142 4.25 -5.78 -17.10
N ALA A 143 4.01 -4.51 -17.39
CA ALA A 143 4.46 -3.38 -16.58
C ALA A 143 3.57 -3.08 -15.36
N ALA A 144 2.49 -3.83 -15.14
CA ALA A 144 1.62 -3.69 -13.98
C ALA A 144 1.79 -4.87 -13.01
N LEU A 145 1.50 -4.63 -11.72
CA LEU A 145 1.63 -5.64 -10.66
C LEU A 145 3.01 -6.31 -10.68
N VAL A 146 4.06 -5.52 -10.88
CA VAL A 146 5.40 -6.00 -11.30
C VAL A 146 6.07 -6.90 -10.26
N PHE A 147 5.71 -6.75 -8.98
CA PHE A 147 6.22 -7.62 -7.91
C PHE A 147 5.26 -8.73 -7.52
N VAL A 148 4.01 -8.75 -8.02
CA VAL A 148 3.04 -9.81 -7.71
C VAL A 148 3.20 -10.94 -8.72
N ASN A 149 3.14 -12.20 -8.26
CA ASN A 149 3.27 -13.35 -9.13
C ASN A 149 2.02 -13.54 -10.01
N LYS A 150 2.05 -12.96 -11.22
CA LYS A 150 0.95 -12.99 -12.20
C LYS A 150 0.62 -14.40 -12.68
N THR A 151 1.59 -15.32 -12.71
CA THR A 151 1.34 -16.73 -13.04
C THR A 151 0.39 -17.37 -12.02
N LEU A 152 0.63 -17.12 -10.72
CA LEU A 152 -0.26 -17.58 -9.65
C LEU A 152 -1.62 -16.88 -9.69
N LEU A 153 -1.70 -15.59 -10.04
CA LEU A 153 -2.99 -14.91 -10.22
C LEU A 153 -3.83 -15.49 -11.37
N ARG A 154 -3.20 -15.86 -12.48
CA ARG A 154 -3.89 -16.54 -13.59
C ARG A 154 -4.31 -17.95 -13.20
N ALA A 155 -3.49 -18.67 -12.42
CA ALA A 155 -3.86 -19.97 -11.86
C ALA A 155 -5.07 -19.85 -10.91
N ALA A 156 -5.11 -18.81 -10.07
CA ALA A 156 -6.24 -18.50 -9.20
C ALA A 156 -7.54 -18.27 -9.96
N ARG A 157 -7.49 -17.46 -11.03
CA ARG A 157 -8.65 -17.26 -11.91
C ARG A 157 -9.16 -18.59 -12.46
N ARG A 158 -8.25 -19.40 -13.04
CA ARG A 158 -8.62 -20.70 -13.64
C ARG A 158 -9.26 -21.62 -12.62
N LEU A 159 -8.62 -21.77 -11.45
CA LEU A 159 -9.12 -22.62 -10.35
C LEU A 159 -10.52 -22.21 -9.90
N ALA A 160 -10.77 -20.91 -9.74
CA ALA A 160 -12.09 -20.41 -9.36
C ALA A 160 -13.17 -20.69 -10.43
N THR A 161 -12.78 -20.86 -11.69
CA THR A 161 -13.70 -21.09 -12.82
C THR A 161 -13.75 -22.55 -13.31
N GLU A 162 -13.06 -23.49 -12.65
CA GLU A 162 -13.05 -24.92 -13.06
C GLU A 162 -14.47 -25.53 -13.08
N GLY A 163 -15.35 -25.07 -12.19
CA GLY A 163 -16.76 -25.50 -12.10
C GLY A 163 -17.73 -24.72 -13.00
N GLY A 164 -17.25 -23.78 -13.81
CA GLY A 164 -18.07 -22.89 -14.65
C GLY A 164 -17.74 -21.41 -14.45
N PRO A 165 -18.38 -20.52 -15.24
CA PRO A 165 -18.23 -19.08 -15.05
C PRO A 165 -18.68 -18.65 -13.65
N VAL A 166 -17.90 -17.79 -13.00
CA VAL A 166 -18.24 -17.16 -11.72
C VAL A 166 -18.78 -15.76 -12.01
N ASP A 167 -19.99 -15.46 -11.50
CA ASP A 167 -20.50 -14.09 -11.49
C ASP A 167 -19.75 -13.27 -10.42
N PRO A 168 -19.03 -12.20 -10.76
CA PRO A 168 -18.37 -11.35 -9.77
C PRO A 168 -19.31 -10.65 -8.78
N LEU A 169 -20.62 -10.62 -9.02
CA LEU A 169 -21.65 -10.07 -8.13
C LEU A 169 -22.36 -11.13 -7.29
N ASP A 170 -22.35 -12.39 -7.73
CA ASP A 170 -22.88 -13.53 -6.97
C ASP A 170 -21.94 -14.74 -7.14
N PRO A 171 -20.75 -14.69 -6.51
CA PRO A 171 -19.71 -15.65 -6.80
C PRO A 171 -19.94 -16.95 -6.03
N ILE A 172 -20.71 -17.85 -6.62
CA ILE A 172 -20.93 -19.21 -6.13
C ILE A 172 -19.94 -20.14 -6.84
N LEU A 173 -19.14 -20.88 -6.07
CA LEU A 173 -18.30 -21.93 -6.64
C LEU A 173 -19.11 -23.22 -6.83
N GLY A 174 -18.79 -23.94 -7.90
CA GLY A 174 -19.10 -25.36 -8.00
C GLY A 174 -18.17 -26.20 -7.11
N LYS A 175 -17.82 -27.41 -7.57
CA LYS A 175 -16.88 -28.27 -6.85
C LYS A 175 -15.44 -27.72 -6.97
N LEU A 176 -14.86 -27.31 -5.85
CA LEU A 176 -13.47 -26.86 -5.75
C LEU A 176 -12.57 -27.98 -5.19
N ASP A 177 -11.38 -28.15 -5.78
CA ASP A 177 -10.33 -29.00 -5.23
C ASP A 177 -9.59 -28.27 -4.09
N GLY A 178 -9.82 -28.73 -2.85
CA GLY A 178 -9.24 -28.14 -1.65
C GLY A 178 -7.71 -28.21 -1.60
N ILE A 179 -7.10 -29.26 -2.14
CA ILE A 179 -5.63 -29.42 -2.13
C ILE A 179 -5.02 -28.43 -3.12
N LYS A 180 -5.57 -28.35 -4.34
CA LYS A 180 -5.13 -27.35 -5.33
C LYS A 180 -5.26 -25.93 -4.79
N TYR A 181 -6.39 -25.62 -4.14
CA TYR A 181 -6.60 -24.32 -3.50
C TYR A 181 -5.55 -24.05 -2.42
N ALA A 182 -5.40 -24.96 -1.45
CA ALA A 182 -4.49 -24.77 -0.32
C ALA A 182 -3.04 -24.58 -0.78
N THR A 183 -2.61 -25.36 -1.79
CA THR A 183 -1.28 -25.23 -2.41
C THR A 183 -1.09 -23.85 -3.05
N LEU A 184 -2.06 -23.42 -3.87
CA LEU A 184 -1.99 -22.13 -4.54
C LEU A 184 -2.01 -20.95 -3.55
N ALA A 185 -2.88 -21.02 -2.54
CA ALA A 185 -2.97 -20.01 -1.49
C ALA A 185 -1.66 -19.92 -0.69
N ALA A 186 -1.03 -21.06 -0.40
CA ALA A 186 0.25 -21.11 0.30
C ALA A 186 1.38 -20.49 -0.53
N GLU A 187 1.46 -20.79 -1.83
CA GLU A 187 2.45 -20.17 -2.74
C GLU A 187 2.28 -18.64 -2.80
N LEU A 188 1.03 -18.16 -2.95
CA LEU A 188 0.72 -16.74 -2.95
C LEU A 188 1.07 -16.07 -1.61
N LEU A 189 0.75 -16.72 -0.49
CA LEU A 189 1.05 -16.20 0.84
C LEU A 189 2.55 -16.17 1.11
N ARG A 190 3.30 -17.23 0.75
CA ARG A 190 4.76 -17.29 0.85
C ARG A 190 5.41 -16.15 0.06
N HIS A 191 5.00 -15.97 -1.19
CA HIS A 191 5.45 -14.83 -2.02
C HIS A 191 5.15 -13.49 -1.35
N THR A 192 3.98 -13.36 -0.73
CA THR A 192 3.56 -12.13 -0.03
C THR A 192 4.45 -11.84 1.18
N GLN A 193 4.69 -12.84 2.03
CA GLN A 193 5.54 -12.74 3.22
C GLN A 193 6.98 -12.32 2.90
N GLN A 194 7.49 -12.77 1.75
CA GLN A 194 8.89 -12.57 1.37
C GLN A 194 9.11 -11.32 0.50
N HIS A 195 8.14 -10.93 -0.33
CA HIS A 195 8.37 -9.95 -1.40
C HIS A 195 7.38 -8.79 -1.45
N LEU A 196 6.19 -8.92 -0.85
CA LEU A 196 5.14 -7.88 -0.92
C LEU A 196 4.98 -7.12 0.41
N THR A 197 5.97 -7.21 1.30
CA THR A 197 5.98 -6.49 2.57
C THR A 197 6.57 -5.09 2.42
N THR A 198 6.17 -4.16 3.30
CA THR A 198 6.72 -2.80 3.27
C THR A 198 8.24 -2.78 3.48
N GLU A 199 8.78 -3.72 4.26
CA GLU A 199 10.21 -3.90 4.47
C GLU A 199 10.90 -4.39 3.19
N ALA A 200 10.28 -5.33 2.45
CA ALA A 200 10.79 -5.78 1.17
C ALA A 200 10.83 -4.62 0.15
N LEU A 201 9.75 -3.83 0.08
CA LEU A 201 9.68 -2.63 -0.75
C LEU A 201 10.78 -1.62 -0.40
N ALA A 202 10.97 -1.32 0.89
CA ALA A 202 12.00 -0.39 1.34
C ALA A 202 13.41 -0.90 1.01
N LYS A 203 13.68 -2.19 1.21
CA LYS A 203 14.95 -2.81 0.83
C LYS A 203 15.20 -2.70 -0.67
N HIS A 204 14.20 -2.97 -1.50
CA HIS A 204 14.28 -2.81 -2.96
C HIS A 204 14.61 -1.36 -3.36
N VAL A 205 13.93 -0.38 -2.78
CA VAL A 205 14.19 1.04 -3.05
C VAL A 205 15.62 1.43 -2.67
N LEU A 206 16.06 1.05 -1.46
CA LEU A 206 17.39 1.38 -0.95
C LEU A 206 18.50 0.66 -1.73
N SER A 207 18.32 -0.62 -2.06
CA SER A 207 19.33 -1.40 -2.80
C SER A 207 19.46 -0.95 -4.25
N SER A 208 18.34 -0.54 -4.86
CA SER A 208 18.34 -0.04 -6.24
C SER A 208 19.18 1.24 -6.38
N PHE A 209 19.25 2.08 -5.33
CA PHE A 209 20.01 3.34 -5.36
C PHE A 209 21.52 3.16 -5.60
N GLY A 210 22.06 1.94 -5.42
CA GLY A 210 23.44 1.60 -5.76
C GLY A 210 24.50 2.19 -4.82
N LYS A 211 24.09 2.78 -3.69
CA LYS A 211 24.96 3.26 -2.61
C LYS A 211 24.49 2.72 -1.28
N SER A 212 25.42 2.55 -0.34
CA SER A 212 25.07 2.25 1.05
C SER A 212 24.34 3.46 1.65
N ILE A 213 23.12 3.25 2.16
CA ILE A 213 22.30 4.27 2.79
C ILE A 213 22.21 3.94 4.27
N SER A 214 22.81 4.79 5.11
CA SER A 214 22.77 4.68 6.56
C SER A 214 21.80 5.67 7.19
N SER A 215 21.43 6.73 6.47
CA SER A 215 20.54 7.80 6.91
C SER A 215 19.75 8.39 5.74
N ALA A 216 18.49 8.74 5.97
CA ALA A 216 17.63 9.28 4.93
C ALA A 216 16.68 10.35 5.47
N LEU A 217 16.41 11.37 4.65
CA LEU A 217 15.29 12.29 4.84
C LEU A 217 14.14 11.85 3.94
N TYR A 218 12.97 11.63 4.50
CA TYR A 218 11.75 11.34 3.77
C TYR A 218 10.80 12.53 3.83
N VAL A 219 10.63 13.21 2.69
CA VAL A 219 9.75 14.37 2.56
C VAL A 219 8.32 13.89 2.37
N SER A 220 7.56 13.87 3.48
CA SER A 220 6.22 13.28 3.60
C SER A 220 5.12 14.20 3.08
N GLY A 221 5.22 14.65 1.83
CA GLY A 221 4.17 15.43 1.18
C GLY A 221 3.04 14.54 0.66
N CYS A 222 2.49 13.67 1.52
CA CYS A 222 1.43 12.75 1.12
C CYS A 222 0.13 13.51 0.90
N PHE A 223 -0.50 13.28 -0.25
CA PHE A 223 -1.88 13.69 -0.47
C PHE A 223 -2.85 12.69 0.15
N HIS A 224 -4.11 13.08 0.26
CA HIS A 224 -5.16 12.18 0.74
C HIS A 224 -5.25 10.93 -0.15
N GLY A 225 -5.10 9.74 0.43
CA GLY A 225 -5.16 8.47 -0.31
C GLY A 225 -3.88 8.10 -1.06
N ASP A 226 -2.77 8.81 -0.81
CA ASP A 226 -1.45 8.45 -1.36
C ASP A 226 -0.86 7.24 -0.63
N TYR A 227 -1.33 6.06 -1.03
CA TYR A 227 -0.88 4.80 -0.43
C TYR A 227 0.62 4.58 -0.60
N LEU A 228 1.23 4.98 -1.74
CA LEU A 228 2.66 4.76 -1.93
C LEU A 228 3.48 5.57 -0.91
N CYS A 229 3.01 6.78 -0.58
CA CYS A 229 3.61 7.56 0.50
C CYS A 229 3.59 6.80 1.83
N TYR A 230 2.45 6.25 2.22
CA TYR A 230 2.30 5.56 3.51
C TYR A 230 3.06 4.24 3.56
N VAL A 231 2.98 3.42 2.52
CA VAL A 231 3.65 2.11 2.47
C VAL A 231 5.17 2.29 2.50
N SER A 232 5.70 3.30 1.80
CA SER A 232 7.13 3.56 1.72
C SER A 232 7.66 4.14 3.01
N LEU A 233 6.97 5.12 3.63
CA LEU A 233 7.34 5.62 4.94
C LEU A 233 7.36 4.50 5.98
N HIS A 234 6.33 3.64 5.98
CA HIS A 234 6.25 2.51 6.90
C HIS A 234 7.47 1.58 6.75
N GLY A 235 7.73 1.12 5.54
CA GLY A 235 8.84 0.22 5.25
C GLY A 235 10.22 0.82 5.55
N LEU A 236 10.45 2.07 5.13
CA LEU A 236 11.71 2.77 5.37
C LEU A 236 11.95 2.95 6.86
N ARG A 237 10.91 3.24 7.64
CA ARG A 237 11.01 3.37 9.11
C ARG A 237 11.36 2.04 9.76
N LYS A 238 10.78 0.92 9.30
CA LYS A 238 11.09 -0.43 9.81
C LYS A 238 12.52 -0.86 9.48
N VAL A 239 13.05 -0.45 8.33
CA VAL A 239 14.42 -0.80 7.89
C VAL A 239 15.49 0.10 8.51
N LEU A 240 15.29 1.43 8.52
CA LEU A 240 16.29 2.40 8.94
C LEU A 240 16.16 2.81 10.42
N GLY A 241 15.07 2.45 11.09
CA GLY A 241 14.84 2.78 12.50
C GLY A 241 14.95 4.30 12.73
N SER A 242 15.73 4.72 13.72
CA SER A 242 15.93 6.15 14.06
C SER A 242 16.78 6.93 13.05
N LYS A 243 17.37 6.26 12.05
CA LYS A 243 18.17 6.90 11.00
C LYS A 243 17.34 7.47 9.85
N LEU A 244 16.05 7.16 9.81
CA LEU A 244 15.10 7.86 8.95
C LEU A 244 14.59 9.11 9.67
N VAL A 245 14.57 10.25 8.98
CA VAL A 245 13.87 11.45 9.42
C VAL A 245 12.73 11.69 8.45
N ASP A 246 11.49 11.70 8.92
CA ASP A 246 10.31 12.02 8.11
C ASP A 246 9.79 13.42 8.44
N TYR A 247 9.50 14.21 7.40
CA TYR A 247 9.01 15.57 7.54
C TYR A 247 8.12 16.02 6.36
N PRO A 248 6.94 16.63 6.58
CA PRO A 248 6.28 16.82 7.87
C PRO A 248 5.95 15.50 8.58
N PHE A 249 5.75 15.55 9.88
CA PHE A 249 5.45 14.36 10.68
C PHE A 249 4.01 13.89 10.43
N LEU A 250 3.83 12.64 9.98
CA LEU A 250 2.51 12.05 9.75
C LEU A 250 1.96 11.42 11.04
N GLU A 251 1.51 12.26 11.97
CA GLU A 251 1.11 11.86 13.33
C GLU A 251 0.22 10.61 13.39
N TYR A 252 -0.78 10.51 12.51
CA TYR A 252 -1.73 9.39 12.53
C TYR A 252 -1.09 8.01 12.26
N MET A 253 0.07 7.93 11.60
CA MET A 253 0.77 6.66 11.37
C MET A 253 1.47 6.14 12.62
N TYR A 254 1.71 6.99 13.62
CA TYR A 254 2.47 6.65 14.81
C TYR A 254 1.56 6.23 15.96
N THR A 255 1.90 5.15 16.65
CA THR A 255 1.15 4.63 17.79
C THR A 255 1.03 5.72 18.86
N PRO A 256 -0.19 6.15 19.20
CA PRO A 256 -0.41 7.08 20.28
C PRO A 256 -0.07 6.40 21.60
N LYS A 257 0.37 7.18 22.59
CA LYS A 257 0.73 6.63 23.90
C LYS A 257 -0.46 5.95 24.61
N ASN A 258 -1.71 6.34 24.30
CA ASN A 258 -2.93 5.77 24.86
C ASN A 258 -4.08 5.86 23.83
N VAL A 259 -4.48 4.76 23.19
CA VAL A 259 -5.76 4.70 22.43
C VAL A 259 -6.53 3.43 22.78
N PRO A 260 -7.78 3.55 23.29
CA PRO A 260 -8.67 2.41 23.48
C PRO A 260 -9.03 1.72 22.14
N PRO A 261 -9.18 0.38 22.10
CA PRO A 261 -9.46 -0.37 20.86
C PRO A 261 -10.77 0.00 20.16
N MET A 262 -11.79 0.39 20.94
CA MET A 262 -13.11 0.78 20.45
C MET A 262 -13.18 2.25 20.05
N GLN A 263 -12.13 3.03 20.33
CA GLN A 263 -12.11 4.42 19.90
C GLN A 263 -12.12 4.44 18.38
N PRO A 264 -12.93 5.31 17.74
CA PRO A 264 -12.74 5.63 16.35
C PRO A 264 -11.25 5.88 16.14
N ILE A 265 -10.64 5.12 15.24
CA ILE A 265 -9.32 5.52 14.77
C ILE A 265 -9.62 6.86 14.13
N SER A 266 -9.13 7.94 14.73
CA SER A 266 -9.20 9.27 14.14
C SER A 266 -8.31 9.23 12.91
N ARG A 267 -8.87 8.65 11.86
CA ARG A 267 -8.45 8.71 10.48
C ARG A 267 -8.80 10.10 10.01
N ILE A 268 -8.46 11.13 10.77
CA ILE A 268 -8.72 12.50 10.38
C ILE A 268 -7.37 13.05 10.00
N THR A 269 -7.16 13.21 8.70
CA THR A 269 -6.08 14.08 8.25
C THR A 269 -6.66 15.47 8.06
N THR A 270 -5.95 16.50 8.52
CA THR A 270 -6.27 17.87 8.13
C THR A 270 -6.00 17.97 6.64
N CYS A 271 -7.01 18.31 5.87
CA CYS A 271 -6.89 18.43 4.42
C CYS A 271 -5.66 19.27 4.05
N PRO A 272 -4.60 18.68 3.44
CA PRO A 272 -3.45 19.45 3.01
C PRO A 272 -3.90 20.47 1.96
N GLN A 273 -3.38 21.69 2.11
CA GLN A 273 -3.81 22.85 1.35
C GLN A 273 -3.67 22.65 -0.16
N THR A 274 -4.77 22.29 -0.85
CA THR A 274 -5.16 22.63 -2.24
C THR A 274 -6.41 21.86 -2.71
N GLN A 275 -7.42 21.68 -1.84
CA GLN A 275 -8.59 20.80 -2.04
C GLN A 275 -8.26 19.33 -1.73
N CYS A 276 -9.01 18.75 -0.81
CA CYS A 276 -9.08 17.31 -0.65
C CYS A 276 -10.41 16.89 -1.18
N THR A 277 -10.38 16.02 -2.17
CA THR A 277 -11.55 15.21 -2.45
C THR A 277 -11.81 14.37 -1.21
N VAL A 278 -12.84 14.70 -0.44
CA VAL A 278 -13.47 13.68 0.38
C VAL A 278 -14.18 12.79 -0.62
N VAL A 279 -13.56 11.66 -0.95
CA VAL A 279 -14.36 10.56 -1.48
C VAL A 279 -15.10 10.06 -0.24
N SER A 280 -16.24 10.72 0.07
CA SER A 280 -17.28 10.03 0.83
C SER A 280 -17.43 8.66 0.18
N GLY A 281 -17.46 7.61 1.02
CA GLY A 281 -17.39 6.20 0.64
C GLY A 281 -17.97 5.99 -0.75
N GLY A 282 -17.16 5.39 -1.63
CA GLY A 282 -17.37 5.49 -3.07
C GLY A 282 -18.84 5.39 -3.44
N LEU A 283 -19.33 6.41 -4.17
CA LEU A 283 -20.37 6.14 -5.14
C LEU A 283 -19.88 4.90 -5.90
N GLY A 284 -20.56 3.77 -5.69
CA GLY A 284 -20.31 2.56 -6.45
C GLY A 284 -20.29 2.90 -7.94
N ASP A 285 -19.74 2.02 -8.77
CA ASP A 285 -19.75 2.20 -10.22
C ASP A 285 -21.17 2.37 -10.82
N SER A 286 -22.23 2.24 -10.01
CA SER A 286 -23.64 2.51 -10.34
C SER A 286 -24.08 3.98 -10.16
N GLY A 287 -23.32 4.82 -9.47
CA GLY A 287 -23.74 6.18 -9.12
C GLY A 287 -23.39 7.23 -10.15
N LYS A 288 -24.03 7.23 -11.34
CA LYS A 288 -24.07 8.47 -12.13
C LYS A 288 -24.75 9.53 -11.25
N PRO A 289 -24.09 10.64 -10.92
CA PRO A 289 -24.70 11.71 -10.17
C PRO A 289 -25.92 12.22 -10.96
N ARG A 290 -27.03 12.52 -10.27
CA ARG A 290 -28.26 13.11 -10.85
C ARG A 290 -28.00 14.38 -11.69
N THR A 291 -26.81 14.97 -11.58
CA THR A 291 -26.35 16.18 -12.29
C THR A 291 -25.13 15.94 -13.20
N GLY A 292 -24.71 14.70 -13.46
CA GLY A 292 -23.63 14.38 -14.40
C GLY A 292 -22.20 14.73 -13.96
N ARG A 293 -21.99 15.28 -12.75
CA ARG A 293 -20.65 15.51 -12.16
C ARG A 293 -20.54 14.86 -10.79
N PRO A 294 -19.52 14.04 -10.50
CA PRO A 294 -19.33 13.47 -9.16
C PRO A 294 -19.29 14.63 -8.16
N ARG A 295 -20.02 14.54 -7.05
CA ARG A 295 -19.84 15.50 -5.96
C ARG A 295 -18.55 15.12 -5.25
N PHE A 296 -17.45 15.67 -5.74
CA PHE A 296 -16.25 15.83 -4.95
C PHE A 296 -16.62 16.85 -3.87
N ASP A 297 -16.94 16.39 -2.65
CA ASP A 297 -16.97 17.32 -1.53
C ASP A 297 -15.53 17.76 -1.33
N ILE A 298 -15.24 18.94 -1.86
CA ILE A 298 -13.98 19.62 -1.64
C ILE A 298 -14.03 20.09 -0.20
N SER A 299 -13.38 19.34 0.68
CA SER A 299 -13.15 19.81 2.02
C SER A 299 -12.20 21.00 1.96
N GLY A 300 -12.58 22.08 2.63
CA GLY A 300 -11.74 23.25 2.77
C GLY A 300 -10.41 22.89 3.43
N VAL A 301 -9.40 23.69 3.13
CA VAL A 301 -8.11 23.69 3.83
C VAL A 301 -8.30 23.52 5.35
N GLY A 302 -7.61 22.55 5.95
CA GLY A 302 -7.67 22.33 7.40
C GLY A 302 -8.95 21.63 7.89
N ALA A 303 -9.89 21.29 7.00
CA ALA A 303 -11.01 20.44 7.37
C ALA A 303 -10.53 19.03 7.70
N ASN A 304 -11.18 18.46 8.72
CA ASN A 304 -10.99 17.09 9.14
C ASN A 304 -11.61 16.16 8.10
N VAL A 305 -10.78 15.47 7.30
CA VAL A 305 -11.27 14.51 6.32
C VAL A 305 -11.01 13.07 6.77
N PRO A 306 -12.03 12.18 6.73
CA PRO A 306 -11.84 10.77 7.03
C PRO A 306 -10.85 10.15 6.04
N VAL A 307 -9.74 9.57 6.50
CA VAL A 307 -8.71 8.88 5.71
C VAL A 307 -9.40 7.74 4.97
N TYR A 308 -9.22 7.77 3.66
CA TYR A 308 -9.85 6.89 2.68
C TYR A 308 -9.94 5.41 3.10
N GLY A 309 -11.09 4.81 2.80
CA GLY A 309 -11.38 3.37 2.90
C GLY A 309 -11.78 2.90 4.30
N GLY A 310 -12.96 2.28 4.44
CA GLY A 310 -13.38 1.57 5.66
C GLY A 310 -12.65 0.24 5.90
N GLY A 311 -11.65 -0.08 5.07
CA GLY A 311 -10.83 -1.29 5.17
C GLY A 311 -9.50 -1.03 5.89
N PHE A 312 -8.41 -1.41 5.23
CA PHE A 312 -7.05 -1.31 5.74
C PHE A 312 -6.58 0.12 6.00
N SER A 313 -5.78 0.32 7.05
CA SER A 313 -5.11 1.59 7.35
C SER A 313 -3.60 1.43 7.49
N TYR A 314 -2.87 2.54 7.50
CA TYR A 314 -1.53 2.61 8.09
C TYR A 314 -1.51 3.30 9.46
N ALA A 315 -2.68 3.63 10.00
CA ALA A 315 -2.78 4.29 11.29
C ALA A 315 -2.11 3.45 12.38
N TYR A 316 -1.34 4.13 13.22
CA TYR A 316 -0.76 3.62 14.46
C TYR A 316 0.19 2.41 14.33
N ARG A 317 0.78 2.18 13.15
CA ARG A 317 1.71 1.06 12.88
C ARG A 317 3.19 1.39 13.12
N LEU A 318 3.50 2.66 13.34
CA LEU A 318 4.87 3.11 13.59
C LEU A 318 5.08 3.48 15.05
N GLU A 319 6.21 3.05 15.61
CA GLU A 319 6.62 3.50 16.93
C GLU A 319 7.18 4.92 16.87
N HIS A 320 6.90 5.72 17.91
CA HIS A 320 7.44 7.06 18.00
C HIS A 320 8.92 7.04 18.43
N LEU A 321 9.83 6.98 17.45
CA LEU A 321 11.27 7.06 17.70
C LEU A 321 11.73 8.50 18.03
N PRO A 322 12.77 8.67 18.88
CA PRO A 322 13.27 9.97 19.33
C PRO A 322 14.10 10.66 18.23
N VAL A 323 13.44 11.12 17.18
CA VAL A 323 14.03 11.80 16.03
C VAL A 323 13.66 13.29 16.08
N ASN A 324 14.66 14.18 15.97
CA ASN A 324 14.42 15.63 16.00
C ASN A 324 13.86 16.10 14.64
N ARG A 325 12.54 16.34 14.62
CA ARG A 325 11.80 16.80 13.44
C ARG A 325 11.51 18.30 13.46
N SER A 326 12.16 19.08 14.34
CA SER A 326 11.96 20.53 14.34
C SER A 326 12.46 21.12 13.02
N ARG A 327 11.74 22.10 12.48
CA ARG A 327 12.12 22.77 11.22
C ARG A 327 13.56 23.29 11.22
N ALA A 328 14.02 23.83 12.36
CA ALA A 328 15.39 24.29 12.53
C ALA A 328 16.40 23.13 12.41
N ALA A 329 16.12 21.99 13.04
CA ALA A 329 16.98 20.81 12.93
C ALA A 329 16.99 20.24 11.51
N ILE A 330 15.83 20.13 10.85
CA ILE A 330 15.74 19.66 9.46
C ILE A 330 16.55 20.57 8.53
N ASN A 331 16.34 21.88 8.60
CA ASN A 331 17.06 22.83 7.77
C ASN A 331 18.57 22.75 8.01
N TRP A 332 19.00 22.64 9.26
CA TRP A 332 20.42 22.46 9.60
C TRP A 332 20.97 21.14 9.06
N GLN A 333 20.25 20.03 9.23
CA GLN A 333 20.66 18.72 8.72
C GLN A 333 20.79 18.71 7.19
N VAL A 334 19.83 19.32 6.47
CA VAL A 334 19.87 19.47 5.01
C VAL A 334 21.05 20.35 4.58
N SER A 335 21.26 21.51 5.21
CA SER A 335 22.36 22.41 4.84
C SER A 335 23.74 21.83 5.11
N ASN A 336 23.86 20.98 6.14
CA ASN A 336 25.09 20.26 6.47
C ASN A 336 25.16 18.86 5.85
N ARG A 337 24.27 18.56 4.89
CA ARG A 337 24.22 17.31 4.13
C ARG A 337 24.34 16.05 5.02
N LYS A 338 23.54 16.00 6.08
CA LYS A 338 23.56 14.93 7.09
C LYS A 338 22.87 13.63 6.65
N PHE A 339 22.18 13.65 5.51
CA PHE A 339 21.52 12.48 4.94
C PHE A 339 22.29 11.93 3.74
N ASP A 340 22.37 10.61 3.63
CA ASP A 340 22.97 9.93 2.48
C ASP A 340 22.07 10.04 1.24
N VAL A 341 20.75 10.14 1.47
CA VAL A 341 19.74 10.27 0.43
C VAL A 341 18.56 11.10 0.93
N VAL A 342 17.91 11.84 0.02
CA VAL A 342 16.60 12.44 0.26
C VAL A 342 15.56 11.73 -0.59
N ILE A 343 14.42 11.42 -0.01
CA ILE A 343 13.34 10.68 -0.65
C ILE A 343 12.12 11.59 -0.70
N PHE A 344 11.65 11.89 -1.91
CA PHE A 344 10.39 12.55 -2.15
C PHE A 344 9.30 11.50 -2.30
N SER A 345 8.25 11.65 -1.49
CA SER A 345 7.20 10.65 -1.37
C SER A 345 6.32 10.46 -2.61
N ASN A 346 6.35 11.43 -3.52
CA ASN A 346 5.69 11.40 -4.82
C ASN A 346 6.29 12.47 -5.74
N ALA A 347 5.93 12.41 -7.01
CA ALA A 347 6.41 13.36 -8.01
C ALA A 347 5.88 14.79 -7.80
N TYR A 348 4.69 14.96 -7.25
CA TYR A 348 4.15 16.29 -6.94
C TYR A 348 5.02 17.03 -5.93
N VAL A 349 5.57 16.35 -4.92
CA VAL A 349 6.57 16.90 -4.00
C VAL A 349 7.81 17.36 -4.77
N ALA A 350 8.32 16.54 -5.69
CA ALA A 350 9.47 16.88 -6.52
C ALA A 350 9.23 18.11 -7.41
N LEU A 351 8.00 18.28 -7.91
CA LEU A 351 7.55 19.43 -8.69
C LEU A 351 7.24 20.66 -7.82
N GLY A 352 7.51 20.61 -6.51
CA GLY A 352 7.28 21.71 -5.59
C GLY A 352 5.80 21.98 -5.32
N GLN A 353 4.95 20.96 -5.43
CA GLN A 353 3.55 21.01 -4.98
C GLN A 353 3.42 20.54 -3.52
N GLY A 354 2.27 20.81 -2.91
CA GLY A 354 1.99 20.50 -1.50
C GLY A 354 1.98 21.75 -0.61
N THR A 355 2.05 21.56 0.70
CA THR A 355 1.97 22.67 1.67
C THR A 355 3.14 23.63 1.51
N ARG A 356 2.96 24.91 1.89
CA ARG A 356 4.05 25.90 1.89
C ARG A 356 5.31 25.39 2.59
N GLU A 357 5.16 24.62 3.66
CA GLU A 357 6.25 24.00 4.38
C GLU A 357 7.01 22.97 3.53
N VAL A 358 6.30 22.05 2.88
CA VAL A 358 6.90 21.08 1.95
C VAL A 358 7.59 21.79 0.79
N GLN A 359 6.95 22.81 0.20
CA GLN A 359 7.54 23.58 -0.91
C GLN A 359 8.85 24.27 -0.49
N LEU A 360 8.88 24.87 0.69
CA LEU A 360 10.09 25.50 1.22
C LEU A 360 11.19 24.47 1.52
N LEU A 361 10.82 23.31 2.05
CA LEU A 361 11.78 22.22 2.28
C LEU A 361 12.33 21.68 0.97
N VAL A 362 11.50 21.44 -0.04
CA VAL A 362 11.94 20.96 -1.37
C VAL A 362 12.91 21.95 -1.99
N LYS A 363 12.59 23.25 -1.98
CA LYS A 363 13.52 24.30 -2.45
C LYS A 363 14.85 24.27 -1.68
N HIS A 364 14.81 24.06 -0.37
CA HIS A 364 16.01 23.96 0.47
C HIS A 364 16.82 22.70 0.17
N VAL A 365 16.17 21.55 -0.02
CA VAL A 365 16.80 20.29 -0.42
C VAL A 365 17.49 20.45 -1.77
N LEU A 366 16.81 20.98 -2.78
CA LEU A 366 17.35 21.14 -4.14
C LEU A 366 18.52 22.13 -4.21
N LYS A 367 18.68 23.02 -3.21
CA LYS A 367 19.86 23.87 -3.06
C LYS A 367 21.10 23.10 -2.57
N HIS A 368 20.89 22.02 -1.82
CA HIS A 368 21.95 21.31 -1.10
C HIS A 368 22.22 19.89 -1.61
N TYR A 369 21.28 19.27 -2.32
CA TYR A 369 21.35 17.91 -2.87
C TYR A 369 21.15 17.93 -4.38
N SER A 370 21.98 17.20 -5.11
CA SER A 370 21.81 17.04 -6.56
C SER A 370 20.70 16.03 -6.90
N PRO A 371 20.09 16.08 -8.09
CA PRO A 371 19.06 15.11 -8.50
C PRO A 371 19.47 13.64 -8.31
N LYS A 372 20.74 13.30 -8.56
CA LYS A 372 21.28 11.93 -8.39
C LYS A 372 21.35 11.45 -6.92
N GLU A 373 21.06 12.35 -5.98
CA GLU A 373 21.05 12.09 -4.54
C GLU A 373 19.61 12.06 -3.99
N ILE A 374 18.62 12.14 -4.89
CA ILE A 374 17.21 12.23 -4.56
C ILE A 374 16.45 11.09 -5.22
N ILE A 375 15.71 10.35 -4.40
CA ILE A 375 14.77 9.32 -4.85
C ILE A 375 13.37 9.94 -4.97
N ILE A 376 12.64 9.60 -6.02
CA ILE A 376 11.23 9.94 -6.19
C ILE A 376 10.43 8.63 -6.22
N LEU A 377 9.41 8.52 -5.38
CA LEU A 377 8.50 7.36 -5.35
C LEU A 377 7.15 7.74 -5.93
N ASP A 378 6.91 7.54 -7.23
CA ASP A 378 5.66 7.94 -7.86
C ASP A 378 4.62 6.82 -7.88
N GLY A 379 3.59 7.00 -7.04
CA GLY A 379 2.47 6.08 -6.87
C GLY A 379 1.20 6.49 -7.60
N ARG A 380 1.25 7.52 -8.46
CA ARG A 380 0.09 7.97 -9.23
C ARG A 380 -0.54 6.82 -10.02
N ASP A 381 -1.85 6.88 -10.18
CA ASP A 381 -2.55 5.98 -11.09
C ASP A 381 -2.09 6.28 -12.53
N PRO A 382 -2.02 5.25 -13.38
CA PRO A 382 -1.72 5.49 -14.79
C PRO A 382 -2.80 6.38 -15.38
N GLU A 383 -2.40 7.29 -16.26
CA GLU A 383 -3.34 8.14 -16.97
C GLU A 383 -4.27 7.27 -17.84
N ARG A 384 -5.53 7.70 -17.99
CA ARG A 384 -6.52 6.94 -18.78
C ARG A 384 -6.08 6.72 -20.23
N ASN A 385 -5.21 7.60 -20.73
CA ASN A 385 -4.69 7.60 -22.09
C ASN A 385 -3.36 6.85 -22.24
N ASP A 386 -2.90 6.13 -21.21
CA ASP A 386 -1.57 5.48 -21.22
C ASP A 386 -0.43 6.50 -21.41
N GLU A 387 -0.61 7.70 -20.85
CA GLU A 387 0.39 8.77 -20.85
C GLU A 387 1.28 8.67 -19.61
N LEU A 388 2.51 9.19 -19.73
CA LEU A 388 3.35 9.37 -18.55
C LEU A 388 2.73 10.42 -17.63
N PRO A 389 2.78 10.22 -16.31
CA PRO A 389 2.34 11.25 -15.38
C PRO A 389 3.09 12.57 -15.62
N GLU A 390 2.38 13.69 -15.50
CA GLU A 390 2.94 15.02 -15.75
C GLU A 390 4.27 15.24 -14.99
N GLY A 391 5.29 15.72 -15.72
CA GLY A 391 6.62 16.03 -15.20
C GLY A 391 7.53 14.81 -14.94
N ALA A 392 7.02 13.58 -15.08
CA ALA A 392 7.80 12.37 -14.75
C ALA A 392 9.02 12.20 -15.65
N ALA A 393 8.86 12.42 -16.96
CA ALA A 393 9.96 12.29 -17.92
C ALA A 393 11.05 13.33 -17.67
N GLU A 394 10.66 14.58 -17.40
CA GLU A 394 11.56 15.70 -17.14
C GLU A 394 12.38 15.46 -15.87
N LEU A 395 11.73 15.04 -14.79
CA LEU A 395 12.39 14.70 -13.53
C LEU A 395 13.38 13.54 -13.72
N SER A 396 12.98 12.45 -14.38
CA SER A 396 13.89 11.35 -14.68
C SER A 396 15.11 11.81 -15.51
N LYS A 397 14.89 12.62 -16.55
CA LYS A 397 15.96 13.18 -17.41
C LYS A 397 16.89 14.16 -16.68
N GLN A 398 16.41 14.85 -15.64
CA GLN A 398 17.25 15.67 -14.76
C GLN A 398 18.19 14.85 -13.87
N GLY A 399 18.06 13.52 -13.86
CA GLY A 399 18.92 12.60 -13.13
C GLY A 399 18.40 12.20 -11.76
N PHE A 400 17.13 12.46 -11.45
CA PHE A 400 16.47 11.93 -10.26
C PHE A 400 16.40 10.40 -10.32
N PHE A 401 16.53 9.75 -9.16
CA PHE A 401 16.38 8.31 -9.06
C PHE A 401 14.88 7.96 -8.95
N TYR A 402 14.25 7.76 -10.11
CA TYR A 402 12.80 7.79 -10.24
C TYR A 402 12.18 6.39 -10.23
N PHE A 403 11.30 6.13 -9.28
CA PHE A 403 10.47 4.94 -9.21
C PHE A 403 9.04 5.24 -9.67
N LEU A 404 8.48 4.36 -10.51
CA LEU A 404 7.14 4.49 -11.06
C LEU A 404 6.39 3.16 -10.96
N ARG A 405 5.18 3.20 -10.38
CA ARG A 405 4.39 2.01 -10.06
C ARG A 405 3.85 1.28 -11.28
N GLU A 406 3.21 2.01 -12.19
CA GLU A 406 2.61 1.48 -13.42
C GLU A 406 2.99 2.39 -14.60
N PRO A 407 4.17 2.17 -15.24
CA PRO A 407 4.51 2.92 -16.43
C PRO A 407 3.57 2.55 -17.59
N PRO A 408 3.41 3.45 -18.58
CA PRO A 408 2.64 3.17 -19.79
C PRO A 408 3.05 1.90 -20.52
N LYS A 409 2.11 1.28 -21.24
CA LYS A 409 2.33 0.01 -21.95
C LYS A 409 3.39 0.11 -23.04
N TRP A 410 3.55 1.30 -23.65
CA TRP A 410 4.53 1.53 -24.69
C TRP A 410 5.98 1.67 -24.17
N CYS A 411 6.19 1.72 -22.85
CA CYS A 411 7.53 1.75 -22.27
C CYS A 411 8.26 0.40 -22.43
N ALA A 412 9.46 0.45 -22.98
CA ALA A 412 10.30 -0.73 -23.18
C ALA A 412 11.07 -1.11 -21.91
N GLU A 413 11.49 -2.38 -21.80
CA GLU A 413 12.50 -2.78 -20.82
C GLU A 413 13.87 -2.21 -21.22
N ALA A 414 14.62 -1.73 -20.22
CA ALA A 414 15.88 -1.03 -20.39
C ALA A 414 17.09 -1.95 -20.55
#